data_AF-Q45508-F1
#
_entry.id   AF-Q45508-F1
#
_cell.length_a   1.000
_cell.length_b   1.000
_cell.length_c   1.000
_cell.angle_alpha   90.00
_cell.angle_beta   90.00
_cell.angle_gamma   90.00
#
_symmetry.space_group_name_H-M   'P 1'
#
loop_
_entity.id
_entity.type
_entity.pdbx_description
1 polymer ?
#
loop_
_entity_poly.entity_id
_entity_poly.type
_entity_poly.pdbx_seq_one_letter_code
_entity_poly.pdbx_strand_id
1 'polypeptide(L)' 'MKLKKLTNLQRLSIIIPFSLVIASALLLIQVSFNNKEIQSLSQGCYDINGAPEFEFGVLNLDYKFECK' A
#
# COMPACT_ATOMS: atom_id res chain seq x y z
N MET A 1 -38.49 7.83 19.38
CA MET A 1 -37.11 7.78 19.89
C MET A 1 -36.38 9.05 19.46
N LYS A 2 -35.79 9.82 20.38
CA LYS A 2 -35.06 11.07 20.04
C LYS A 2 -33.57 10.75 19.85
N LEU A 3 -33.00 11.10 18.69
CA LEU A 3 -31.58 10.90 18.40
C LEU A 3 -30.73 11.93 19.16
N LYS A 4 -29.71 11.46 19.89
CA LYS A 4 -28.78 12.32 20.64
C LYS A 4 -27.61 12.72 19.73
N LYS A 5 -27.34 14.03 19.63
CA LYS A 5 -26.20 14.56 18.86
C LYS A 5 -24.89 14.25 19.58
N LEU A 6 -23.96 13.59 18.90
CA LEU A 6 -22.61 13.32 19.40
C LEU A 6 -21.80 14.60 19.53
N THR A 7 -21.01 14.70 20.61
CA THR A 7 -20.03 15.78 20.80
C THR A 7 -18.87 15.65 19.82
N ASN A 8 -18.09 16.73 19.65
CA ASN A 8 -16.93 16.70 18.76
C ASN A 8 -15.90 15.66 19.21
N LEU A 9 -15.68 15.51 20.52
CA LEU A 9 -14.77 14.50 21.07
C LEU A 9 -15.20 13.09 20.68
N GLN A 10 -16.50 12.77 20.85
CA GLN A 10 -17.05 11.46 20.49
C GLN A 10 -16.95 11.17 18.98
N ARG A 11 -17.11 12.20 18.14
CA ARG A 11 -16.94 12.07 16.69
C ARG A 11 -15.48 11.77 16.33
N LEU A 12 -14.53 12.48 16.94
CA LEU A 12 -13.10 12.26 16.71
C LEU A 12 -12.66 10.87 17.16
N SER A 13 -13.15 10.38 18.31
CA SER A 13 -12.88 9.02 18.79
C SER A 13 -13.37 7.92 17.84
N ILE A 14 -14.28 8.23 16.91
CA ILE A 14 -14.73 7.31 15.86
C ILE A 14 -13.92 7.53 14.57
N ILE A 15 -13.73 8.79 14.17
CA ILE A 15 -13.06 9.12 12.90
C ILE A 15 -11.60 8.68 12.91
N ILE A 16 -10.85 8.96 13.97
CA ILE A 16 -9.41 8.65 14.04
C ILE A 16 -9.12 7.16 13.83
N PRO A 17 -9.73 6.21 14.57
CA PRO A 17 -9.45 4.79 14.35
C PRO A 17 -9.93 4.31 12.98
N PHE A 18 -11.05 4.81 12.46
CA PHE A 18 -11.51 4.47 11.11
C PHE A 18 -10.51 4.94 10.04
N SER A 19 -10.05 6.18 10.13
CA SER A 19 -9.05 6.73 9.22
C SER A 19 -7.75 5.93 9.28
N LEU A 20 -7.33 5.52 10.47
CA LEU A 20 -6.14 4.68 10.64
C LEU A 20 -6.32 3.33 9.94
N VAL A 21 -7.44 2.64 10.17
CA VAL A 21 -7.74 1.34 9.54
C VAL A 21 -7.77 1.46 8.02
N ILE A 22 -8.42 2.50 7.49
CA ILE A 22 -8.49 2.75 6.04
C ILE A 22 -7.09 3.00 5.48
N ALA A 23 -6.31 3.88 6.11
CA ALA A 23 -4.94 4.16 5.67
C ALA A 23 -4.07 2.90 5.70
N SER A 24 -4.12 2.10 6.77
CA SER A 24 -3.38 0.84 6.86
C SER A 24 -3.80 -0.15 5.77
N ALA A 25 -5.10 -0.29 5.49
CA ALA A 25 -5.59 -1.15 4.43
C ALA A 25 -5.08 -0.71 3.04
N LEU A 26 -5.12 0.59 2.76
CA LEU A 26 -4.62 1.14 1.49
C LEU A 26 -3.12 0.90 1.32
N LEU A 27 -2.32 1.08 2.37
CA LEU A 27 -0.87 0.80 2.34
C LEU A 27 -0.58 -0.67 2.05
N LEU A 28 -1.29 -1.59 2.71
CA LEU A 28 -1.14 -3.03 2.48
C LEU A 28 -1.53 -3.44 1.05
N ILE A 29 -2.60 -2.84 0.52
CA ILE A 29 -3.04 -3.05 -0.86
C ILE A 29 -1.96 -2.58 -1.83
N GLN A 30 -1.41 -1.38 -1.64
CA GLN A 30 -0.35 -0.84 -2.49
C GLN A 30 0.88 -1.76 -2.50
N VAL A 31 1.37 -2.17 -1.32
CA VAL A 31 2.51 -3.09 -1.21
C VAL A 31 2.22 -4.42 -1.90
N SER A 32 1.00 -4.94 -1.77
CA SER A 32 0.62 -6.19 -2.44
C SER A 32 0.61 -6.05 -3.97
N PHE A 33 0.16 -4.92 -4.51
CA PHE A 33 0.18 -4.68 -5.95
C PHE A 33 1.60 -4.52 -6.47
N ASN A 34 2.44 -3.73 -5.79
CA ASN A 34 3.85 -3.55 -6.13
C ASN A 34 4.58 -4.90 -6.18
N ASN A 35 4.38 -5.76 -5.19
CA ASN A 35 5.01 -7.08 -5.16
C ASN A 35 4.62 -7.95 -6.36
N LYS A 36 3.33 -7.94 -6.76
CA LYS A 36 2.88 -8.68 -7.94
C LYS A 36 3.46 -8.12 -9.23
N GLU A 37 3.55 -6.79 -9.34
CA GLU A 37 4.12 -6.13 -10.49
C GLU A 37 5.61 -6.42 -10.62
N ILE A 38 6.39 -6.28 -9.54
CA ILE A 38 7.81 -6.63 -9.49
C ILE A 38 8.03 -8.09 -9.89
N GLN A 39 7.20 -9.01 -9.38
CA GLN A 39 7.30 -10.42 -9.75
C GLN A 39 7.09 -10.63 -11.25
N SER A 40 6.08 -9.95 -11.83
CA SER A 40 5.81 -10.02 -13.27
C SER A 40 6.95 -9.43 -14.11
N LEU A 41 7.48 -8.28 -13.72
CA LEU A 41 8.61 -7.62 -14.40
C LEU A 41 9.88 -8.47 -14.31
N SER A 42 10.15 -9.04 -13.13
CA SER A 42 11.29 -9.92 -12.90
C SER A 42 11.22 -11.16 -13.77
N GLN A 43 10.05 -11.79 -13.87
CA GLN A 43 9.87 -12.94 -14.74
C GLN A 43 10.15 -12.59 -16.21
N GLY A 44 9.60 -11.47 -16.71
CA GLY A 44 9.89 -11.01 -18.07
C GLY A 44 11.37 -10.71 -18.31
N CYS A 45 12.09 -10.23 -17.30
CA CYS A 45 13.54 -10.03 -17.37
C CYS A 45 14.30 -11.36 -17.46
N TYR A 46 13.94 -12.34 -16.64
CA TYR A 46 14.54 -13.68 -16.72
C TYR A 46 14.28 -14.35 -18.07
N ASP A 47 13.11 -14.15 -18.67
CA ASP A 47 12.75 -14.74 -19.97
C ASP A 47 13.65 -14.24 -21.11
N ILE A 48 14.24 -13.04 -20.98
CA ILE A 48 15.23 -12.50 -21.93
C ILE A 48 16.69 -12.73 -21.48
N ASN A 49 16.90 -13.63 -20.50
CA ASN A 49 18.18 -13.90 -19.85
C ASN A 49 18.82 -12.69 -19.15
N GLY A 50 18.00 -11.69 -18.79
CA GLY A 50 18.44 -10.55 -18.00
C GLY A 50 18.46 -10.83 -16.51
N ALA A 51 19.16 -9.98 -15.76
CA ALA A 51 19.18 -9.98 -14.31
C ALA A 51 18.32 -8.82 -13.76
N PRO A 52 17.22 -9.10 -13.04
CA PRO A 52 16.40 -8.06 -12.46
C PRO A 52 17.07 -7.48 -11.21
N GLU A 53 17.05 -6.15 -11.12
CA GLU A 53 17.46 -5.38 -9.94
C GLU A 53 16.29 -4.49 -9.49
N PHE A 54 16.07 -4.42 -8.19
CA PHE A 54 15.02 -3.57 -7.62
C PHE A 54 15.51 -2.83 -6.38
N GLU A 55 15.05 -1.60 -6.25
CA GLU A 55 15.28 -0.74 -5.09
C GLU A 55 13.92 -0.25 -4.58
N PHE A 56 13.66 -0.50 -3.29
CA PHE A 56 12.41 -0.09 -2.66
C PHE A 56 12.53 1.30 -2.04
N GLY A 57 11.50 2.12 -2.25
CA GLY A 57 11.32 3.39 -1.57
C GLY A 57 10.86 3.23 -0.11
N VAL A 58 10.58 4.35 0.54
CA VAL A 58 10.10 4.39 1.93
C VAL A 58 8.80 3.60 2.06
N LEU A 59 8.73 2.71 3.06
CA LEU A 59 7.58 1.83 3.32
C LEU A 59 7.23 0.85 2.18
N ASN A 60 8.14 0.62 1.23
CA ASN A 60 7.93 -0.23 0.04
C ASN A 60 6.72 0.20 -0.83
N LEU A 61 6.35 1.48 -0.77
CA LEU A 61 5.21 2.04 -1.50
C LEU A 61 5.54 2.35 -2.96
N ASP A 62 6.81 2.57 -3.23
CA ASP A 62 7.38 2.79 -4.55
C ASP A 62 8.56 1.84 -4.73
N TYR A 63 8.88 1.56 -5.99
CA TYR A 63 10.06 0.79 -6.34
C TYR A 63 10.65 1.28 -7.67
N LYS A 64 11.95 1.10 -7.83
CA LYS A 64 12.64 1.22 -9.11
C LYS A 64 12.98 -0.19 -9.58
N PHE A 65 12.71 -0.49 -10.84
CA PHE A 65 13.05 -1.77 -11.47
C PHE A 65 14.01 -1.54 -12.63
N GLU A 66 15.05 -2.36 -12.71
CA GLU A 66 15.98 -2.43 -13.83
C GLU A 66 16.16 -3.88 -14.25
N CYS A 67 16.39 -4.10 -15.55
CA CYS A 67 16.73 -5.39 -16.11
C CYS A 67 18.03 -5.23 -16.91
N LYS A 68 19.07 -5.97 -16.51
CA LYS A 68 20.41 -5.91 -17.11
C LYS A 68 20.70 -7.11 -17.99
#